data_AF-A0A1B6HQC1-F1
#
_entry.id   AF-A0A1B6HQC1-F1
#
_cell.length_a   1.000
_cell.length_b   1.000
_cell.length_c   1.000
_cell.angle_alpha   90.00
_cell.angle_beta   90.00
_cell.angle_gamma   90.00
#
_symmetry.space_group_name_H-M   'P 1'
#
loop_
_entity.id
_entity.type
_entity.pdbx_description
1 polymer ?
#
loop_
_entity_poly.entity_id
_entity_poly.type
_entity_poly.pdbx_seq_one_letter_code
_entity_poly.pdbx_strand_id
1 'polypeptide(L)'
;MDKAESRRTSSNDSDTVTYDSRQAKQRASVKWLLSKAYNNRVPETVKEPFYRDHEDQEHLKPQLVHSLANAELYCQALSNIYSDPNYHNLNNWGVLQVLARKGIYINDAHLTETVLIQTNPIKLGAHVSVMEALMALYAKEVATPDRVLAAVQRFSQSHQRPLPADHEQALLLWVNEANLALRERIQQEAKSQG
;
A
#
# COMPACT_ATOMS: atom_id res chain seq x y z
N MET A 1 48.91 -15.36 -26.15
CA MET A 1 47.97 -15.58 -27.26
C MET A 1 47.38 -16.97 -27.02
N ASP A 2 46.11 -17.20 -26.73
CA ASP A 2 44.94 -16.33 -26.81
C ASP A 2 43.90 -16.68 -25.75
N LYS A 3 43.18 -15.63 -25.36
CA LYS A 3 42.14 -15.56 -24.34
C LYS A 3 40.86 -15.21 -25.09
N ALA A 4 39.85 -16.09 -25.12
CA ALA A 4 38.45 -15.70 -25.33
C ALA A 4 37.52 -16.91 -25.25
N GLU A 5 37.10 -17.29 -24.04
CA GLU A 5 35.81 -17.96 -23.87
C GLU A 5 34.84 -16.87 -23.41
N SER A 6 34.03 -16.40 -24.36
CA SER A 6 33.14 -15.25 -24.22
C SER A 6 31.96 -15.63 -23.32
N ARG A 7 31.90 -15.00 -22.14
CA ARG A 7 30.72 -14.90 -21.28
C ARG A 7 29.48 -14.57 -22.11
N ARG A 8 28.51 -15.47 -22.13
CA ARG A 8 27.10 -15.12 -22.34
C ARG A 8 26.26 -15.90 -21.32
N THR A 9 25.21 -15.24 -20.83
CA THR A 9 24.17 -15.67 -19.86
C THR A 9 24.40 -15.33 -18.38
N SER A 10 24.22 -14.05 -18.01
CA SER A 10 23.77 -13.69 -16.65
C SER A 10 23.08 -12.32 -16.50
N SER A 11 22.53 -11.71 -17.56
CA SER A 11 21.87 -10.38 -17.44
C SER A 11 20.34 -10.39 -17.57
N ASN A 12 19.71 -11.45 -18.08
CA ASN A 12 18.26 -11.41 -18.37
C ASN A 12 17.35 -11.74 -17.17
N ASP A 13 17.86 -12.41 -16.14
CA ASP A 13 17.05 -12.95 -15.03
C ASP A 13 16.75 -11.87 -13.95
N SER A 14 17.71 -10.96 -13.74
CA SER A 14 17.57 -9.82 -12.82
C SER A 14 16.52 -8.81 -13.31
N ASP A 15 16.53 -8.52 -14.60
CA ASP A 15 15.69 -7.48 -15.19
C ASP A 15 14.23 -7.92 -15.29
N THR A 16 13.98 -9.21 -15.54
CA THR A 16 12.62 -9.78 -15.55
C THR A 16 12.01 -9.83 -14.15
N VAL A 17 12.77 -10.26 -13.13
CA VAL A 17 12.28 -10.27 -11.74
C VAL A 17 12.00 -8.86 -11.22
N THR A 18 12.84 -7.89 -11.56
CA THR A 18 12.65 -6.48 -11.17
C THR A 18 11.45 -5.85 -11.86
N TYR A 19 11.24 -6.17 -13.15
CA TYR A 19 10.08 -5.71 -13.92
C TYR A 19 8.78 -6.28 -13.35
N ASP A 20 8.74 -7.58 -13.07
CA ASP A 20 7.56 -8.25 -12.50
C ASP A 20 7.22 -7.69 -11.11
N SER A 21 8.23 -7.50 -10.26
CA SER A 21 8.05 -6.88 -8.93
C SER A 21 7.48 -5.45 -9.00
N ARG A 22 7.98 -4.63 -9.93
CA ARG A 22 7.47 -3.28 -10.14
C ARG A 22 6.01 -3.29 -10.58
N GLN A 23 5.66 -4.17 -11.52
CA GLN A 23 4.30 -4.28 -12.04
C GLN A 23 3.34 -4.83 -10.99
N ALA A 24 3.76 -5.84 -10.22
CA ALA A 24 3.01 -6.39 -9.10
C ALA A 24 2.74 -5.32 -8.04
N LYS A 25 3.74 -4.51 -7.69
CA LYS A 25 3.58 -3.37 -6.77
C LYS A 25 2.55 -2.38 -7.29
N GLN A 26 2.66 -1.95 -8.56
CA GLN A 26 1.68 -1.04 -9.17
C GLN A 26 0.26 -1.59 -9.09
N ARG A 27 0.05 -2.87 -9.46
CA ARG A 27 -1.26 -3.52 -9.38
C ARG A 27 -1.79 -3.56 -7.96
N ALA A 28 -0.96 -3.96 -7.00
CA ALA A 28 -1.33 -4.03 -5.59
C ALA A 28 -1.70 -2.63 -5.04
N SER A 29 -0.92 -1.59 -5.35
CA SER A 29 -1.17 -0.22 -4.92
C SER A 29 -2.49 0.32 -5.46
N VAL A 30 -2.78 0.11 -6.75
CA VAL A 30 -4.05 0.55 -7.36
C VAL A 30 -5.22 -0.22 -6.75
N LYS A 31 -5.13 -1.56 -6.62
CA LYS A 31 -6.20 -2.38 -6.02
C LYS A 31 -6.47 -1.98 -4.57
N TRP A 32 -5.42 -1.70 -3.79
CA TRP A 32 -5.57 -1.19 -2.43
C TRP A 32 -6.27 0.17 -2.42
N LEU A 33 -5.87 1.12 -3.26
CA LEU A 33 -6.51 2.44 -3.32
C LEU A 33 -8.00 2.30 -3.65
N LEU A 34 -8.35 1.49 -4.65
CA LEU A 34 -9.74 1.20 -5.01
C LEU A 34 -10.52 0.62 -3.83
N SER A 35 -9.91 -0.32 -3.07
CA SER A 35 -10.55 -0.85 -1.87
C SER A 35 -10.89 0.24 -0.87
N LYS A 36 -10.02 1.25 -0.69
CA LYS A 36 -10.28 2.37 0.24
C LYS A 36 -11.26 3.39 -0.33
N ALA A 37 -11.17 3.72 -1.62
CA ALA A 37 -12.09 4.64 -2.28
C ALA A 37 -13.54 4.12 -2.31
N TYR A 38 -13.72 2.80 -2.39
CA TYR A 38 -15.04 2.16 -2.46
C TYR A 38 -15.47 1.42 -1.18
N ASN A 39 -14.85 1.68 -0.02
CA ASN A 39 -15.18 0.98 1.25
C ASN A 39 -15.24 -0.56 1.12
N ASN A 40 -14.26 -1.13 0.42
CA ASN A 40 -14.12 -2.54 0.06
C ASN A 40 -15.23 -3.10 -0.85
N ARG A 41 -16.07 -2.25 -1.46
CA ARG A 41 -17.12 -2.61 -2.43
C ARG A 41 -16.77 -2.10 -3.84
N VAL A 42 -15.63 -2.55 -4.35
CA VAL A 42 -15.10 -2.11 -5.66
C VAL A 42 -16.02 -2.57 -6.80
N PRO A 43 -16.47 -1.67 -7.70
CA PRO A 43 -17.29 -2.05 -8.86
C PRO A 43 -16.57 -3.02 -9.79
N GLU A 44 -17.29 -3.99 -10.37
CA GLU A 44 -16.69 -4.99 -11.27
C GLU A 44 -16.02 -4.38 -12.50
N THR A 45 -16.48 -3.21 -12.94
CA THR A 45 -15.87 -2.46 -14.05
C THR A 45 -14.43 -2.02 -13.79
N VAL A 46 -14.03 -1.87 -12.52
CA VAL A 46 -12.68 -1.42 -12.11
C VAL A 46 -11.96 -2.38 -11.19
N LYS A 47 -12.60 -3.49 -10.80
CA LYS A 47 -12.00 -4.52 -9.94
C LYS A 47 -10.71 -5.08 -10.51
N GLU A 48 -10.66 -5.27 -11.84
CA GLU A 48 -9.41 -5.41 -12.57
C GLU A 48 -9.02 -4.05 -13.18
N PRO A 49 -8.07 -3.31 -12.58
CA PRO A 49 -7.79 -1.92 -12.97
C PRO A 49 -7.00 -1.78 -14.27
N PHE A 50 -6.33 -2.85 -14.69
CA PHE A 50 -5.50 -2.88 -15.88
C PHE A 50 -6.15 -3.71 -16.99
N TYR A 51 -5.83 -3.36 -18.22
CA TYR A 51 -6.16 -4.15 -19.41
C TYR A 51 -4.91 -4.26 -20.28
N ARG A 52 -4.89 -5.24 -21.18
CA ARG A 52 -3.84 -5.34 -22.19
C ARG A 52 -4.38 -4.86 -23.53
N ASP A 53 -3.57 -4.10 -24.25
CA ASP A 53 -3.89 -3.70 -25.61
C ASP A 53 -3.56 -4.81 -26.63
N HIS A 54 -3.63 -4.47 -27.92
CA HIS A 54 -3.33 -5.39 -29.01
C HIS A 54 -1.83 -5.71 -29.15
N GLU A 55 -0.95 -4.96 -28.50
CA GLU A 55 0.50 -5.18 -28.44
C GLU A 55 0.92 -5.91 -27.15
N ASP A 56 -0.03 -6.46 -26.39
CA ASP A 56 0.17 -7.08 -25.07
C ASP A 56 0.76 -6.12 -24.01
N GLN A 57 0.69 -4.80 -24.24
CA GLN A 57 1.11 -3.80 -23.27
C GLN A 57 0.01 -3.59 -22.23
N GLU A 58 0.41 -3.54 -20.97
CA GLU A 58 -0.53 -3.29 -19.88
C GLU A 58 -0.79 -1.79 -19.70
N HIS A 59 -2.08 -1.43 -19.68
CA HIS A 59 -2.55 -0.07 -19.50
C HIS A 59 -3.54 0.02 -18.35
N LEU A 60 -3.49 1.13 -17.62
CA LEU A 60 -4.52 1.46 -16.65
C LEU A 60 -5.81 1.85 -17.38
N LYS A 61 -6.96 1.39 -16.90
CA LYS A 61 -8.27 1.75 -17.48
C LYS A 61 -8.43 3.27 -17.58
N PRO A 62 -8.92 3.83 -18.71
CA PRO A 62 -8.97 5.28 -18.92
C PRO A 62 -9.71 6.05 -17.81
N GLN A 63 -10.80 5.50 -17.28
CA GLN A 63 -11.52 6.11 -16.16
C GLN A 63 -10.65 6.26 -14.90
N LEU A 64 -9.78 5.29 -14.62
CA LEU A 64 -8.87 5.35 -13.46
C LEU A 64 -7.73 6.34 -13.70
N VAL A 65 -7.26 6.47 -14.95
CA VAL A 65 -6.29 7.51 -15.32
C VAL A 65 -6.84 8.89 -15.00
N HIS A 66 -8.09 9.17 -15.41
CA HIS A 66 -8.73 10.46 -15.13
C HIS A 66 -8.98 10.69 -13.64
N SER A 67 -9.51 9.68 -12.92
CA SER A 67 -9.79 9.80 -11.48
C SER A 67 -8.54 9.88 -10.59
N LEU A 68 -7.37 9.44 -11.09
CA LEU A 68 -6.09 9.68 -10.43
C LEU A 68 -5.59 11.10 -10.74
N ALA A 69 -5.66 11.52 -12.00
CA ALA A 69 -5.14 12.82 -12.43
C ALA A 69 -5.90 14.01 -11.85
N ASN A 70 -7.20 13.85 -11.56
CA ASN A 70 -8.03 14.87 -10.90
C ASN A 70 -8.09 14.70 -9.36
N ALA A 71 -7.32 13.77 -8.79
CA ALA A 71 -7.28 13.40 -7.36
C ALA A 71 -8.58 12.81 -6.75
N GLU A 72 -9.57 12.47 -7.55
CA GLU A 72 -10.87 11.93 -7.08
C GLU A 72 -10.69 10.66 -6.24
N LEU A 73 -9.89 9.68 -6.70
CA LEU A 73 -9.68 8.44 -5.96
C LEU A 73 -8.97 8.66 -4.62
N TYR A 74 -8.06 9.64 -4.55
CA TYR A 74 -7.38 10.00 -3.31
C TYR A 74 -8.34 10.66 -2.33
N CYS A 75 -9.19 11.57 -2.83
CA CYS A 75 -10.22 12.24 -2.04
C CYS A 75 -11.24 11.25 -1.46
N GLN A 76 -11.73 10.32 -2.28
CA GLN A 76 -12.65 9.27 -1.83
C GLN A 76 -12.00 8.38 -0.76
N ALA A 77 -10.74 7.96 -0.96
CA ALA A 77 -10.02 7.17 0.03
C ALA A 77 -9.84 7.93 1.36
N LEU A 78 -9.38 9.19 1.32
CA LEU A 78 -9.22 10.03 2.51
C LEU A 78 -10.54 10.28 3.24
N SER A 79 -11.60 10.61 2.51
CA SER A 79 -12.95 10.82 3.05
C SER A 79 -13.43 9.57 3.79
N ASN A 80 -13.23 8.38 3.21
CA ASN A 80 -13.62 7.12 3.85
C ASN A 80 -12.75 6.78 5.07
N ILE A 81 -11.44 7.03 5.01
CA ILE A 81 -10.52 6.76 6.12
C ILE A 81 -10.89 7.61 7.35
N TYR A 82 -11.19 8.89 7.14
CA TYR A 82 -11.51 9.81 8.24
C TYR A 82 -13.00 9.94 8.53
N SER A 83 -13.87 9.43 7.65
CA SER A 83 -15.30 9.73 7.66
C SER A 83 -15.59 11.24 7.69
N ASP A 84 -14.78 12.02 6.97
CA ASP A 84 -14.84 13.49 6.97
C ASP A 84 -15.08 14.03 5.56
N PRO A 85 -16.25 14.66 5.31
CA PRO A 85 -16.60 15.20 4.01
C PRO A 85 -15.66 16.28 3.47
N ASN A 86 -14.84 16.91 4.32
CA ASN A 86 -13.90 17.95 3.91
C ASN A 86 -12.83 17.43 2.92
N TYR A 87 -12.61 16.11 2.84
CA TYR A 87 -11.65 15.51 1.93
C TYR A 87 -12.19 15.24 0.51
N HIS A 88 -13.47 15.49 0.20
CA HIS A 88 -14.05 15.10 -1.09
C HIS A 88 -13.56 15.91 -2.31
N ASN A 89 -13.10 17.15 -2.13
CA ASN A 89 -12.88 18.10 -3.24
C ASN A 89 -11.46 18.71 -3.24
N LEU A 90 -10.44 17.90 -2.95
CA LEU A 90 -9.05 18.34 -3.01
C LEU A 90 -8.49 18.14 -4.43
N ASN A 91 -7.60 19.04 -4.85
CA ASN A 91 -6.70 18.77 -5.97
C ASN A 91 -5.49 17.94 -5.49
N ASN A 92 -4.65 17.51 -6.43
CA ASN A 92 -3.44 16.75 -6.09
C ASN A 92 -2.55 17.49 -5.09
N TRP A 93 -2.38 18.81 -5.25
CA TRP A 93 -1.65 19.60 -4.27
C TRP A 93 -2.28 19.56 -2.87
N GLY A 94 -3.60 19.67 -2.77
CA GLY A 94 -4.33 19.55 -1.50
C GLY A 94 -4.14 18.19 -0.83
N VAL A 95 -4.14 17.10 -1.59
CA VAL A 95 -3.85 15.75 -1.07
C VAL A 95 -2.43 15.68 -0.49
N LEU A 96 -1.43 16.22 -1.21
CA LEU A 96 -0.05 16.28 -0.72
C LEU A 96 0.07 17.11 0.56
N GLN A 97 -0.65 18.23 0.65
CA GLN A 97 -0.69 19.05 1.86
C GLN A 97 -1.32 18.32 3.05
N VAL A 98 -2.41 17.56 2.82
CA VAL A 98 -3.03 16.73 3.87
C VAL A 98 -2.03 15.71 4.41
N LEU A 99 -1.33 14.98 3.51
CA LEU A 99 -0.30 14.02 3.90
C LEU A 99 0.80 14.67 4.75
N ALA A 100 1.34 15.80 4.29
CA ALA A 100 2.39 16.51 5.01
C ALA A 100 1.94 16.99 6.40
N ARG A 101 0.71 17.53 6.52
CA ARG A 101 0.13 17.95 7.81
C ARG A 101 -0.08 16.78 8.78
N LYS A 102 -0.28 15.57 8.25
CA LYS A 102 -0.39 14.33 9.03
C LYS A 102 0.98 13.70 9.34
N GLY A 103 2.07 14.34 8.91
CA GLY A 103 3.45 13.90 9.14
C GLY A 103 3.90 12.79 8.19
N ILE A 104 3.23 12.64 7.04
CA ILE A 104 3.63 11.71 5.99
C ILE A 104 4.31 12.50 4.88
N TYR A 105 5.60 12.23 4.67
CA TYR A 105 6.41 12.89 3.65
C TYR A 105 6.77 11.91 2.55
N ILE A 106 6.56 12.32 1.30
CA ILE A 106 6.91 11.50 0.14
C ILE A 106 8.35 11.80 -0.26
N ASN A 107 9.20 10.78 -0.24
CA ASN A 107 10.59 10.89 -0.64
C ASN A 107 10.75 10.72 -2.16
N ASP A 108 10.19 11.65 -2.93
CA ASP A 108 10.30 11.70 -4.39
C ASP A 108 10.51 13.16 -4.82
N ALA A 109 11.76 13.52 -5.13
CA ALA A 109 12.14 14.87 -5.51
C ALA A 109 11.52 15.35 -6.84
N HIS A 110 11.00 14.43 -7.65
CA HIS A 110 10.37 14.75 -8.93
C HIS A 110 8.84 14.83 -8.83
N LEU A 111 8.26 14.49 -7.67
CA LEU A 111 6.82 14.53 -7.47
C LEU A 111 6.33 15.98 -7.38
N THR A 112 5.48 16.35 -8.33
CA THR A 112 4.81 17.66 -8.38
C THR A 112 3.36 17.48 -8.80
N GLU A 113 2.51 18.47 -8.51
CA GLU A 113 1.13 18.47 -9.03
C GLU A 113 1.10 18.35 -10.56
N THR A 114 2.00 19.06 -11.26
CA THR A 114 2.12 18.98 -12.72
C THR A 114 2.39 17.57 -13.22
N VAL A 115 3.18 16.77 -12.49
CA VAL A 115 3.44 15.35 -12.83
C VAL A 115 2.18 14.51 -12.62
N LEU A 116 1.40 14.78 -11.57
CA LEU A 116 0.20 14.02 -11.23
C LEU A 116 -1.00 14.32 -12.15
N ILE A 117 -1.07 15.50 -12.77
CA ILE A 117 -2.15 15.83 -13.72
C ILE A 117 -1.88 15.30 -15.14
N GLN A 118 -0.69 14.77 -15.42
CA GLN A 118 -0.36 14.20 -16.74
C GLN A 118 -1.10 12.89 -16.97
N THR A 119 -1.85 12.82 -18.07
CA THR A 119 -2.64 11.62 -18.46
C THR A 119 -2.14 10.93 -19.72
N ASN A 120 -1.26 11.56 -20.51
CA ASN A 120 -0.79 11.02 -21.78
C ASN A 120 0.75 11.15 -21.94
N PRO A 121 1.55 10.15 -21.52
CA PRO A 121 1.15 9.01 -20.70
C PRO A 121 1.02 9.39 -19.21
N ILE A 122 0.17 8.66 -18.48
CA ILE A 122 0.09 8.80 -17.02
C ILE A 122 1.43 8.47 -16.35
N LYS A 123 1.83 9.30 -15.39
CA LYS A 123 3.02 9.06 -14.57
C LYS A 123 2.69 8.14 -13.40
N LEU A 124 2.36 6.88 -13.70
CA LEU A 124 1.87 5.92 -12.70
C LEU A 124 2.83 5.71 -11.52
N GLY A 125 4.15 5.80 -11.74
CA GLY A 125 5.14 5.75 -10.66
C GLY A 125 4.94 6.84 -9.61
N ALA A 126 4.66 8.08 -10.03
CA ALA A 126 4.38 9.20 -9.14
C ALA A 126 3.08 8.98 -8.35
N HIS A 127 2.05 8.45 -9.02
CA HIS A 127 0.79 8.09 -8.34
C HIS A 127 0.97 6.97 -7.32
N VAL A 128 1.84 5.99 -7.57
CA VAL A 128 2.17 4.93 -6.60
C VAL A 128 2.84 5.53 -5.36
N SER A 129 3.75 6.49 -5.50
CA SER A 129 4.35 7.19 -4.35
C SER A 129 3.29 7.85 -3.45
N VAL A 130 2.25 8.45 -4.04
CA VAL A 130 1.10 9.00 -3.29
C VAL A 130 0.26 7.90 -2.64
N MET A 131 0.04 6.77 -3.32
CA MET A 131 -0.67 5.62 -2.75
C MET A 131 0.06 5.04 -1.54
N GLU A 132 1.39 4.90 -1.60
CA GLU A 132 2.21 4.44 -0.48
C GLU A 132 2.14 5.39 0.71
N ALA A 133 2.14 6.69 0.47
CA ALA A 133 1.92 7.70 1.51
C ALA A 133 0.54 7.57 2.16
N LEU A 134 -0.51 7.36 1.36
CA LEU A 134 -1.85 7.09 1.88
C LEU A 134 -1.93 5.78 2.67
N MET A 135 -1.19 4.74 2.25
CA MET A 135 -1.09 3.48 3.01
C MET A 135 -0.41 3.68 4.36
N ALA A 136 0.70 4.41 4.40
CA ALA A 136 1.39 4.74 5.64
C ALA A 136 0.50 5.57 6.58
N LEU A 137 -0.22 6.55 6.03
CA LEU A 137 -1.23 7.30 6.77
C LEU A 137 -2.30 6.36 7.35
N TYR A 138 -2.85 5.48 6.52
CA TYR A 138 -3.87 4.54 6.95
C TYR A 138 -3.38 3.59 8.05
N ALA A 139 -2.17 3.05 7.92
CA ALA A 139 -1.55 2.21 8.95
C ALA A 139 -1.44 2.97 10.28
N LYS A 140 -0.98 4.23 10.25
CA LYS A 140 -0.89 5.10 11.42
C LYS A 140 -2.25 5.34 12.11
N GLU A 141 -3.32 5.51 11.34
CA GLU A 141 -4.68 5.78 11.87
C GLU A 141 -5.38 4.52 12.40
N VAL A 142 -5.08 3.34 11.82
CA VAL A 142 -5.72 2.07 12.22
C VAL A 142 -4.96 1.39 13.35
N ALA A 143 -3.63 1.32 13.24
CA ALA A 143 -2.76 0.61 14.18
C ALA A 143 -2.24 1.52 15.28
N THR A 144 -3.15 2.24 15.94
CA THR A 144 -2.76 3.07 17.09
C THR A 144 -2.27 2.19 18.24
N PRO A 145 -1.25 2.61 19.00
CA PRO A 145 -0.70 1.83 20.12
C PRO A 145 -1.77 1.30 21.07
N ASP A 146 -2.76 2.12 21.43
CA ASP A 146 -3.86 1.73 22.33
C ASP A 146 -4.76 0.65 21.73
N ARG A 147 -5.17 0.80 20.45
CA ARG A 147 -6.03 -0.19 19.77
C ARG A 147 -5.32 -1.52 19.65
N VAL A 148 -4.03 -1.48 19.34
CA VAL A 148 -3.22 -2.68 19.19
C VAL A 148 -3.02 -3.37 20.55
N LEU A 149 -2.70 -2.62 21.61
CA LEU A 149 -2.56 -3.19 22.94
C LEU A 149 -3.87 -3.84 23.42
N ALA A 150 -5.00 -3.16 23.22
CA ALA A 150 -6.32 -3.71 23.52
C ALA A 150 -6.64 -4.97 22.70
N ALA A 151 -6.18 -5.07 21.45
CA ALA A 151 -6.32 -6.27 20.64
C ALA A 151 -5.45 -7.42 21.16
N VAL A 152 -4.19 -7.15 21.53
CA VAL A 152 -3.25 -8.14 22.10
C VAL A 152 -3.78 -8.72 23.40
N GLN A 153 -4.34 -7.90 24.28
CA GLN A 153 -4.90 -8.34 25.57
C GLN A 153 -6.04 -9.37 25.43
N ARG A 154 -6.69 -9.46 24.26
CA ARG A 154 -7.79 -10.42 24.05
C ARG A 154 -7.31 -11.86 23.85
N PHE A 155 -6.05 -12.06 23.49
CA PHE A 155 -5.52 -13.38 23.17
C PHE A 155 -4.16 -13.68 23.83
N SER A 156 -3.45 -12.67 24.30
CA SER A 156 -2.22 -12.85 25.08
C SER A 156 -2.55 -13.00 26.57
N GLN A 157 -1.87 -13.93 27.22
CA GLN A 157 -1.97 -14.16 28.67
C GLN A 157 -1.10 -13.18 29.47
N SER A 158 -0.26 -12.37 28.80
CA SER A 158 0.61 -11.39 29.47
C SER A 158 -0.11 -10.07 29.72
N HIS A 159 -0.21 -9.67 30.99
CA HIS A 159 -1.07 -8.58 31.41
C HIS A 159 -0.43 -7.19 31.35
N GLN A 160 0.88 -7.09 31.10
CA GLN A 160 1.58 -5.79 31.07
C GLN A 160 2.66 -5.74 30.00
N ARG A 161 2.45 -4.91 28.99
CA ARG A 161 3.42 -4.56 27.95
C ARG A 161 3.55 -3.04 27.89
N PRO A 162 4.76 -2.51 27.64
CA PRO A 162 4.92 -1.08 27.43
C PRO A 162 4.13 -0.66 26.19
N LEU A 163 3.63 0.57 26.22
CA LEU A 163 2.94 1.16 25.08
C LEU A 163 3.95 1.33 23.93
N PRO A 164 3.65 0.81 22.72
CA PRO A 164 4.49 1.04 21.55
C PRO A 164 4.66 2.53 21.25
N ALA A 165 5.84 2.95 20.81
CA ALA A 165 6.10 4.37 20.53
C ALA A 165 5.39 4.88 19.27
N ASP A 166 5.14 4.00 18.31
CA ASP A 166 4.51 4.31 17.04
C ASP A 166 3.70 3.12 16.49
N HIS A 167 3.04 3.33 15.35
CA HIS A 167 2.22 2.33 14.68
C HIS A 167 3.03 1.14 14.14
N GLU A 168 4.29 1.33 13.74
CA GLU A 168 5.14 0.24 13.26
C GLU A 168 5.50 -0.71 14.40
N GLN A 169 5.93 -0.15 15.54
CA GLN A 169 6.19 -0.90 16.76
C GLN A 169 4.93 -1.55 17.30
N ALA A 170 3.77 -0.89 17.16
CA ALA A 170 2.49 -1.49 17.54
C ALA A 170 2.19 -2.71 16.67
N LEU A 171 2.29 -2.61 15.34
CA LEU A 171 2.08 -3.74 14.44
C LEU A 171 3.07 -4.89 14.71
N LEU A 172 4.35 -4.59 14.94
CA LEU A 172 5.35 -5.59 15.32
C LEU A 172 4.99 -6.30 16.63
N LEU A 173 4.55 -5.53 17.64
CA LEU A 173 4.06 -6.08 18.91
C LEU A 173 2.90 -7.06 18.65
N TRP A 174 1.92 -6.65 17.85
CA TRP A 174 0.76 -7.48 17.54
C TRP A 174 1.14 -8.79 16.86
N VAL A 175 2.00 -8.73 15.83
CA VAL A 175 2.46 -9.92 15.09
C VAL A 175 3.20 -10.89 16.02
N ASN A 176 4.10 -10.37 16.85
CA ASN A 176 4.88 -11.20 17.78
C ASN A 176 3.96 -11.90 18.79
N GLU A 177 3.00 -11.18 19.37
CA GLU A 177 2.08 -11.76 20.34
C GLU A 177 1.13 -12.77 19.70
N ALA A 178 0.61 -12.47 18.50
CA ALA A 178 -0.26 -13.40 17.80
C ALA A 178 0.47 -14.71 17.50
N ASN A 179 1.74 -14.64 17.08
CA ASN A 179 2.58 -15.81 16.87
C ASN A 179 2.86 -16.58 18.16
N LEU A 180 3.12 -15.90 19.28
CA LEU A 180 3.34 -16.54 20.57
C LEU A 180 2.08 -17.27 21.05
N ALA A 181 0.93 -16.60 21.04
CA ALA A 181 -0.35 -17.19 21.43
C ALA A 181 -0.71 -18.39 20.55
N LEU A 182 -0.45 -18.31 19.23
CA LEU A 182 -0.66 -19.44 18.32
C LEU A 182 0.25 -20.62 18.66
N ARG A 183 1.54 -20.38 18.94
CA ARG A 183 2.49 -21.43 19.34
C ARG A 183 2.07 -22.11 20.64
N GLU A 184 1.67 -21.34 21.64
CA GLU A 184 1.19 -21.87 22.92
C GLU A 184 -0.05 -22.75 22.73
N ARG A 185 -1.00 -22.30 21.91
CA ARG A 185 -2.21 -23.06 21.61
C ARG A 185 -1.90 -24.39 20.92
N ILE A 186 -1.04 -24.38 19.90
CA ILE A 186 -0.60 -25.61 19.22
C ILE A 186 0.05 -26.59 20.22
N GLN A 187 0.87 -26.08 21.15
CA GLN A 187 1.50 -26.92 22.17
C GLN A 187 0.50 -27.50 23.19
N GLN A 188 -0.53 -26.73 23.58
CA GLN A 188 -1.61 -27.21 24.45
C GLN A 188 -2.45 -28.28 23.77
N GLU A 189 -2.79 -28.09 22.49
CA GLU A 189 -3.52 -29.07 21.68
C GLU A 189 -2.70 -30.37 21.51
N ALA A 190 -1.39 -30.28 21.24
CA ALA A 190 -0.53 -31.46 21.15
C ALA A 190 -0.41 -32.24 22.48
N LYS A 191 -0.36 -31.54 23.62
CA LYS A 191 -0.30 -32.15 24.96
C LYS A 191 -1.62 -32.79 25.42
N SER A 192 -2.75 -32.38 24.85
CA SER A 192 -4.07 -32.93 25.20
C SER A 192 -4.47 -34.12 24.32
N GLN A 193 -3.73 -34.39 23.23
CA GLN A 193 -3.94 -35.51 22.32
C GLN A 193 -2.98 -36.70 22.56
N GLY A 194 -2.00 -36.54 23.46
CA GLY A 194 -1.08 -37.60 23.89
C GLY A 194 -1.35 -38.02 25.32
#